data_AF-A0A840NAL9-F1
#
_entry.id   AF-A0A840NAL9-F1
#
_cell.length_a   1.000
_cell.length_b   1.000
_cell.length_c   1.000
_cell.angle_alpha   90.00
_cell.angle_beta   90.00
_cell.angle_gamma   90.00
#
_symmetry.space_group_name_H-M   'P 1'
#
loop_
_entity.id
_entity.type
_entity.pdbx_description
1 polymer ?
#
loop_
_entity_poly.entity_id
_entity_poly.type
_entity_poly.pdbx_seq_one_letter_code
_entity_poly.pdbx_strand_id
1 'polypeptide(L)'
;MTRQAVPGLPSRYPLGEQLPGLYAGDDFAQRFTAGLDTVLAPILSTLDNLAYYFDPRVAPEDFVAWIAGWVAMELDPGWPPELRRAVVIRAVELHRWRGTARGLVDRLWLCLGVHARVLDGPGAAWSTRPATPLPGAPTTEARVQVWAGRSAVNRDQVVALVNSACPVHLTCTVEVMSGPPQQERRRS
;
A
#
# COMPACT_ATOMS: atom_id res chain seq x y z
N MET A 1 6.66 5.05 -17.00
CA MET A 1 6.37 5.25 -18.44
C MET A 1 6.37 6.74 -18.68
N THR A 2 7.22 7.26 -19.57
CA THR A 2 7.18 8.68 -19.92
C THR A 2 5.84 9.00 -20.56
N ARG A 3 5.16 10.04 -20.06
CA ARG A 3 3.94 10.61 -20.66
C ARG A 3 4.32 11.29 -21.98
N GLN A 4 4.65 10.49 -22.97
CA GLN A 4 5.18 10.91 -24.25
C GLN A 4 4.05 11.45 -25.13
N ALA A 5 4.40 12.29 -26.10
CA ALA A 5 3.48 12.77 -27.11
C ALA A 5 2.77 11.59 -27.78
N VAL A 6 1.44 11.65 -27.83
CA VAL A 6 0.60 10.71 -28.58
C VAL A 6 0.40 11.29 -29.98
N PRO A 7 0.94 10.67 -31.05
CA PRO A 7 0.82 11.21 -32.39
C PRO A 7 -0.64 11.39 -32.80
N GLY A 8 -0.98 12.57 -33.31
CA GLY A 8 -2.33 12.88 -33.79
C GLY A 8 -3.38 13.04 -32.70
N LEU A 9 -2.99 13.18 -31.42
CA LEU A 9 -3.94 13.47 -30.34
C LEU A 9 -4.55 14.86 -30.54
N PRO A 10 -5.88 14.97 -30.75
CA PRO A 10 -6.51 16.28 -30.88
C PRO A 10 -6.53 17.01 -29.54
N SER A 11 -6.34 18.33 -29.57
CA SER A 11 -6.61 19.18 -28.41
C SER A 11 -8.11 19.22 -28.14
N ARG A 12 -8.51 19.03 -26.88
CA ARG A 12 -9.90 19.18 -26.45
C ARG A 12 -10.34 20.65 -26.43
N TYR A 13 -9.39 21.56 -26.33
CA TYR A 13 -9.61 23.00 -26.25
C TYR A 13 -8.80 23.68 -27.36
N PRO A 14 -9.25 23.61 -28.63
CA PRO A 14 -8.52 24.20 -29.75
C PRO A 14 -8.42 25.72 -29.58
N LEU A 15 -7.19 26.23 -29.58
CA LEU A 15 -6.92 27.63 -29.29
C LEU A 15 -7.49 28.57 -30.36
N GLY A 16 -7.44 28.16 -31.63
CA GLY A 16 -7.86 28.98 -32.78
C GLY A 16 -9.32 29.44 -32.72
N GLU A 17 -10.22 28.61 -32.21
CA GLU A 17 -11.65 28.92 -32.04
C GLU A 17 -11.94 29.81 -30.82
N GLN A 18 -10.98 29.89 -29.89
CA GLN A 18 -11.08 30.72 -28.68
C GLN A 18 -10.47 32.11 -28.84
N LEU A 19 -9.89 32.40 -30.01
CA LEU A 19 -9.33 33.72 -30.29
C LEU A 19 -10.43 34.77 -30.51
N PRO A 20 -10.15 36.06 -30.23
CA PRO A 20 -11.02 37.15 -30.65
C PRO A 20 -11.33 37.10 -32.15
N GLY A 21 -12.53 37.56 -32.54
CA GLY A 21 -13.01 37.45 -33.93
C GLY A 21 -12.08 38.02 -35.00
N LEU A 22 -11.25 39.02 -34.67
CA LEU A 22 -10.23 39.57 -35.57
C LEU A 22 -9.18 38.53 -36.00
N TYR A 23 -8.87 37.57 -35.14
CA TYR A 23 -7.86 36.53 -35.37
C TYR A 23 -8.48 35.17 -35.70
N ALA A 24 -9.71 34.90 -35.27
CA ALA A 24 -10.37 33.63 -35.51
C ALA A 24 -10.55 33.33 -37.02
N GLY A 25 -10.71 34.36 -37.86
CA GLY A 25 -10.80 34.20 -39.31
C GLY A 25 -9.48 34.20 -40.08
N ASP A 26 -8.33 34.40 -39.41
CA ASP A 26 -7.03 34.52 -40.06
C ASP A 26 -6.33 33.15 -40.21
N ASP A 27 -5.97 32.77 -41.44
CA ASP A 27 -5.35 31.46 -41.75
C ASP A 27 -4.02 31.25 -41.01
N PHE A 28 -3.20 32.30 -40.92
CA PHE A 28 -1.92 32.20 -40.23
C PHE A 28 -2.12 31.97 -38.73
N ALA A 29 -3.03 32.72 -38.09
CA ALA A 29 -3.37 32.55 -36.69
C ALA A 29 -3.90 31.14 -36.40
N GLN A 30 -4.76 30.59 -37.28
CA GLN A 30 -5.27 29.22 -37.14
C GLN A 30 -4.14 28.19 -37.25
N ARG A 31 -3.27 28.28 -38.26
CA ARG A 31 -2.16 27.34 -38.44
C ARG A 31 -1.12 27.44 -37.32
N PHE A 32 -0.85 28.65 -36.84
CA PHE A 32 0.06 28.88 -35.72
C PHE A 32 -0.48 28.26 -34.42
N THR A 33 -1.75 28.52 -34.09
CA THR A 33 -2.40 27.96 -32.91
C THR A 33 -2.59 26.44 -32.99
N ALA A 34 -2.86 25.88 -34.16
CA ALA A 34 -2.91 24.43 -34.37
C ALA A 34 -1.56 23.72 -34.04
N GLY A 35 -0.44 24.40 -34.32
CA GLY A 35 0.88 23.93 -33.91
C GLY A 35 1.03 23.88 -32.39
N LEU A 36 0.53 24.90 -31.68
CA LEU A 36 0.50 24.93 -30.20
C LEU A 36 -0.45 23.88 -29.63
N ASP A 37 -1.62 23.69 -30.22
CA ASP A 37 -2.59 22.66 -29.84
C ASP A 37 -1.98 21.26 -29.89
N THR A 38 -1.14 20.98 -30.89
CA THR A 38 -0.41 19.71 -30.99
C THR A 38 0.53 19.48 -29.80
N VAL A 39 1.19 20.54 -29.31
CA VAL A 39 2.10 20.48 -28.15
C VAL A 39 1.33 20.38 -26.83
N LEU A 40 0.21 21.09 -26.71
CA LEU A 40 -0.59 21.15 -25.48
C LEU A 40 -1.51 19.95 -25.31
N ALA A 41 -1.93 19.28 -26.39
CA ALA A 41 -2.89 18.17 -26.34
C ALA A 41 -2.52 17.06 -25.32
N PRO A 42 -1.27 16.57 -25.23
CA PRO A 42 -0.90 15.57 -24.22
C PRO A 42 -0.98 16.09 -22.78
N ILE A 43 -0.70 17.39 -22.56
CA ILE A 43 -0.77 18.03 -21.25
C ILE A 43 -2.23 18.13 -20.81
N LEU A 44 -3.10 18.66 -21.68
CA LEU A 44 -4.53 18.78 -21.43
C LEU A 44 -5.17 17.41 -21.19
N SER A 45 -4.81 16.40 -22.00
CA SER A 45 -5.26 15.01 -21.79
C SER A 45 -4.81 14.45 -20.43
N THR A 46 -3.58 14.74 -20.00
CA THR A 46 -3.10 14.35 -18.66
C THR A 46 -3.90 15.03 -17.55
N LEU A 47 -4.20 16.32 -17.70
CA LEU A 47 -4.98 17.09 -16.72
C LEU A 47 -6.44 16.62 -16.65
N ASP A 48 -7.08 16.39 -17.79
CA ASP A 48 -8.44 15.86 -17.87
C ASP A 48 -8.55 14.48 -17.22
N ASN A 49 -7.46 13.70 -17.21
CA ASN A 49 -7.38 12.38 -16.60
C ASN A 49 -6.66 12.34 -15.24
N LEU A 50 -6.38 13.51 -14.64
CA LEU A 50 -5.54 13.61 -13.45
C LEU A 50 -6.08 12.78 -12.28
N ALA A 51 -7.40 12.70 -12.11
CA ALA A 51 -8.03 11.91 -11.06
C ALA A 51 -7.61 10.43 -11.10
N TYR A 52 -7.44 9.86 -12.30
CA TYR A 52 -7.03 8.46 -12.48
C TYR A 52 -5.57 8.21 -12.11
N TYR A 53 -4.73 9.25 -12.14
CA TYR A 53 -3.38 9.13 -11.61
C TYR A 53 -3.40 8.92 -10.09
N PHE A 54 -4.41 9.41 -9.36
CA PHE A 54 -4.51 9.20 -7.92
C PHE A 54 -5.20 7.89 -7.50
N ASP A 55 -5.79 7.13 -8.43
CA ASP A 55 -6.35 5.80 -8.13
C ASP A 55 -5.30 4.70 -8.41
N PRO A 56 -4.73 4.05 -7.39
CA PRO A 56 -3.71 3.02 -7.58
C PRO A 56 -4.23 1.78 -8.32
N ARG A 57 -5.53 1.66 -8.61
CA ARG A 57 -6.07 0.58 -9.46
C ARG A 57 -5.77 0.79 -10.94
N VAL A 58 -5.64 2.03 -11.38
CA VAL A 58 -5.52 2.38 -12.81
C VAL A 58 -4.32 3.28 -13.10
N ALA A 59 -3.74 3.91 -12.08
CA ALA A 59 -2.56 4.77 -12.22
C ALA A 59 -1.36 4.00 -12.82
N PRO A 60 -0.48 4.64 -13.60
CA PRO A 60 0.79 4.04 -14.02
C PRO A 60 1.67 3.59 -12.84
N GLU A 61 2.53 2.58 -13.04
CA GLU A 61 3.30 1.97 -11.94
C GLU A 61 4.25 2.93 -11.21
N ASP A 62 4.88 3.84 -11.96
CA ASP A 62 5.74 4.89 -11.41
C ASP A 62 4.95 5.85 -10.52
N PHE A 63 3.72 6.16 -10.92
CA PHE A 63 2.83 7.00 -10.11
C PHE A 63 2.30 6.26 -8.88
N VAL A 64 2.06 4.94 -8.96
CA VAL A 64 1.75 4.11 -7.78
C VAL A 64 2.90 4.16 -6.76
N ALA A 65 4.15 4.08 -7.22
CA ALA A 65 5.31 4.20 -6.35
C ALA A 65 5.42 5.60 -5.72
N TRP A 66 5.07 6.65 -6.46
CA TRP A 66 5.01 8.00 -5.92
C TRP A 66 3.89 8.18 -4.88
N ILE A 67 2.69 7.65 -5.12
CA ILE A 67 1.60 7.63 -4.12
C ILE A 67 2.03 6.88 -2.87
N ALA A 68 2.78 5.78 -3.00
CA ALA A 68 3.29 5.03 -1.86
C ALA A 68 4.09 5.92 -0.89
N GLY A 69 4.88 6.86 -1.41
CA GLY A 69 5.59 7.86 -0.61
C GLY A 69 4.67 8.79 0.18
N TRP A 70 3.50 9.14 -0.37
CA TRP A 70 2.51 9.97 0.32
C TRP A 70 1.80 9.24 1.45
N VAL A 71 1.55 7.94 1.27
CA VAL A 71 0.89 7.11 2.28
C VAL A 71 1.89 6.40 3.20
N ALA A 72 3.15 6.86 3.24
CA ALA A 72 4.22 6.30 4.06
C ALA A 72 4.32 4.76 3.95
N MET A 73 4.29 4.26 2.71
CA MET A 73 4.39 2.85 2.41
C MET A 73 5.66 2.56 1.63
N GLU A 74 6.48 1.65 2.18
CA GLU A 74 7.67 1.14 1.52
C GLU A 74 7.28 -0.01 0.59
N LEU A 75 7.64 0.13 -0.69
CA LEU A 75 7.42 -0.91 -1.71
C LEU A 75 8.73 -1.60 -2.02
N ASP A 76 8.73 -2.92 -1.96
CA ASP A 76 9.84 -3.73 -2.45
C ASP A 76 9.81 -3.75 -4.00
N PRO A 77 10.91 -3.36 -4.69
CA PRO A 77 10.99 -3.43 -6.14
C PRO A 77 10.78 -4.85 -6.72
N GLY A 78 11.06 -5.90 -5.93
CA GLY A 78 10.83 -7.29 -6.30
C GLY A 78 9.36 -7.72 -6.23
N TRP A 79 8.46 -6.89 -5.71
CA TRP A 79 7.04 -7.23 -5.65
C TRP A 79 6.36 -7.11 -7.02
N PRO A 80 5.47 -8.06 -7.36
CA PRO A 80 4.59 -7.93 -8.52
C PRO A 80 3.82 -6.60 -8.50
N PRO A 81 3.58 -5.96 -9.67
CA PRO A 81 2.82 -4.71 -9.75
C PRO A 81 1.49 -4.75 -8.99
N GLU A 82 0.79 -5.88 -9.04
CA GLU A 82 -0.51 -6.09 -8.40
C GLU A 82 -0.40 -6.02 -6.88
N LEU A 83 0.68 -6.59 -6.32
CA LEU A 83 0.94 -6.53 -4.88
C LEU A 83 1.30 -5.09 -4.46
N ARG A 84 2.16 -4.40 -5.22
CA ARG A 84 2.49 -2.99 -4.98
C ARG A 84 1.23 -2.12 -4.93
N ARG A 85 0.32 -2.29 -5.90
CA ARG A 85 -0.99 -1.62 -5.90
C ARG A 85 -1.84 -2.01 -4.69
N ALA A 86 -1.97 -3.30 -4.39
CA ALA A 86 -2.80 -3.78 -3.29
C ALA A 86 -2.38 -3.22 -1.92
N VAL A 87 -1.06 -3.11 -1.69
CA VAL A 87 -0.52 -2.55 -0.45
C VAL A 87 -0.80 -1.04 -0.37
N VAL A 88 -0.64 -0.29 -1.47
CA VAL A 88 -0.96 1.15 -1.50
C VAL A 88 -2.46 1.39 -1.28
N ILE A 89 -3.34 0.61 -1.92
CA ILE A 89 -4.79 0.71 -1.76
C ILE A 89 -5.21 0.48 -0.30
N ARG A 90 -4.55 -0.47 0.39
CA ARG A 90 -4.84 -0.80 1.78
C ARG A 90 -4.04 0.01 2.80
N ALA A 91 -3.22 0.97 2.38
CA ALA A 91 -2.27 1.65 3.27
C ALA A 91 -2.95 2.27 4.50
N VAL A 92 -4.10 2.93 4.32
CA VAL A 92 -4.87 3.53 5.44
C VAL A 92 -5.34 2.48 6.44
N GLU A 93 -5.87 1.35 5.97
CA GLU A 93 -6.29 0.24 6.83
C GLU A 93 -5.09 -0.38 7.57
N LEU A 94 -3.98 -0.59 6.87
CA LEU A 94 -2.75 -1.13 7.45
C LEU A 94 -2.18 -0.20 8.53
N HIS A 95 -2.22 1.11 8.32
CA HIS A 95 -1.79 2.09 9.32
C HIS A 95 -2.71 2.13 10.53
N ARG A 96 -4.03 2.00 10.32
CA ARG A 96 -5.02 1.96 11.41
C ARG A 96 -4.75 0.82 12.40
N TRP A 97 -4.28 -0.32 11.91
CA TRP A 97 -4.00 -1.50 12.74
C TRP A 97 -2.51 -1.65 13.13
N ARG A 98 -1.67 -0.66 12.82
CA ARG A 98 -0.24 -0.70 13.15
C ARG A 98 -0.03 -0.89 14.65
N GLY A 99 0.92 -1.74 15.02
CA GLY A 99 1.21 -2.07 16.42
C GLY A 99 0.23 -3.05 17.07
N THR A 100 -0.76 -3.58 16.32
CA THR A 100 -1.67 -4.63 16.83
C THR A 100 -1.31 -6.00 16.27
N ALA A 101 -1.64 -7.07 17.01
CA ALA A 101 -1.49 -8.44 16.53
C ALA A 101 -2.23 -8.67 15.21
N ARG A 102 -3.46 -8.16 15.09
CA ARG A 102 -4.25 -8.22 13.86
C ARG A 102 -3.53 -7.56 12.69
N GLY A 103 -3.08 -6.32 12.87
CA GLY A 103 -2.40 -5.58 11.80
C GLY A 103 -1.12 -6.27 11.34
N LEU A 104 -0.35 -6.88 12.25
CA LEU A 104 0.82 -7.65 11.89
C LEU A 104 0.47 -8.91 11.08
N VAL A 105 -0.55 -9.67 11.50
CA VAL A 105 -1.03 -10.86 10.78
C VAL A 105 -1.55 -10.49 9.38
N ASP A 106 -2.36 -9.43 9.28
CA ASP A 106 -2.92 -8.97 8.01
C ASP A 106 -1.81 -8.51 7.05
N ARG A 107 -0.77 -7.85 7.56
CA ARG A 107 0.37 -7.37 6.76
C ARG A 107 1.28 -8.53 6.32
N LEU A 108 1.55 -9.51 7.18
CA LEU A 108 2.29 -10.74 6.82
C LEU A 108 1.55 -11.53 5.73
N TRP A 109 0.23 -11.66 5.86
CA TRP A 109 -0.59 -12.30 4.84
C TRP A 109 -0.60 -11.50 3.53
N LEU A 110 -0.75 -10.18 3.58
CA LEU A 110 -0.81 -9.34 2.38
C LEU A 110 0.52 -9.33 1.63
N CYS A 111 1.63 -9.04 2.31
CA CYS A 111 2.92 -8.84 1.65
C CYS A 111 3.66 -10.14 1.35
N LEU A 112 3.60 -11.12 2.25
CA LEU A 112 4.40 -12.34 2.14
C LEU A 112 3.57 -13.60 1.87
N GLY A 113 2.25 -13.54 2.03
CA GLY A 113 1.38 -14.71 1.79
C GLY A 113 1.54 -15.83 2.81
N VAL A 114 2.09 -15.52 3.99
CA VAL A 114 2.27 -16.47 5.10
C VAL A 114 1.15 -16.31 6.11
N HIS A 115 0.81 -17.41 6.78
CA HIS A 115 -0.05 -17.34 7.95
C HIS A 115 0.78 -16.98 9.17
N ALA A 116 0.14 -16.31 10.13
CA ALA A 116 0.79 -15.88 11.34
C ALA A 116 -0.15 -15.95 12.55
N ARG A 117 0.44 -16.18 13.72
CA ARG A 117 -0.19 -16.04 15.03
C ARG A 117 0.75 -15.25 15.93
N VAL A 118 0.20 -14.25 16.62
CA VAL A 118 0.93 -13.47 17.62
C VAL A 118 0.53 -13.97 18.99
N LEU A 119 1.52 -14.26 19.82
CA LEU A 119 1.38 -14.59 21.23
C LEU A 119 2.01 -13.46 22.03
N ASP A 120 1.21 -12.76 22.83
CA ASP A 120 1.69 -11.80 23.82
C ASP A 120 1.42 -12.35 25.23
N GLY A 121 2.41 -12.18 26.11
CA GLY A 121 2.30 -12.29 27.56
C GLY A 121 1.58 -13.51 28.15
N PRO A 122 1.37 -13.48 29.49
CA PRO A 122 0.59 -14.51 30.19
C PRO A 122 -0.93 -14.40 29.95
N GLY A 123 -1.37 -13.47 29.09
CA GLY A 123 -2.78 -13.18 28.83
C GLY A 123 -3.43 -12.24 29.84
N ALA A 124 -4.74 -12.06 29.69
CA ALA A 124 -5.56 -11.23 30.57
C ALA A 124 -6.53 -12.10 31.39
N ALA A 125 -6.63 -11.81 32.69
CA ALA A 125 -7.62 -12.41 33.58
C ALA A 125 -8.48 -11.31 34.20
N TRP A 126 -9.77 -11.57 34.36
CA TRP A 126 -10.69 -10.70 35.09
C TRP A 126 -11.23 -11.43 36.31
N SER A 127 -11.47 -10.70 37.38
CA SER A 127 -12.04 -11.26 38.61
C SER A 127 -12.94 -10.23 39.28
N THR A 128 -14.06 -10.71 39.82
CA THR A 128 -14.95 -9.93 40.68
C THR A 128 -14.47 -9.89 42.14
N ARG A 129 -13.41 -10.64 42.47
CA ARG A 129 -12.81 -10.66 43.80
C ARG A 129 -11.61 -9.72 43.89
N PRO A 130 -11.59 -8.79 44.87
CA PRO A 130 -10.41 -7.99 45.16
C PRO A 130 -9.18 -8.87 45.42
N ALA A 131 -7.99 -8.36 45.07
CA ALA A 131 -6.71 -9.04 45.29
C ALA A 131 -6.54 -10.42 44.61
N THR A 132 -7.21 -10.65 43.48
CA THR A 132 -6.94 -11.84 42.66
C THR A 132 -5.53 -11.75 42.06
N PRO A 133 -4.70 -12.81 42.15
CA PRO A 133 -3.35 -12.79 41.57
C PRO A 133 -3.37 -12.51 40.07
N LEU A 134 -2.43 -11.70 39.60
CA LEU A 134 -2.27 -11.42 38.18
C LEU A 134 -1.81 -12.69 37.43
N PRO A 135 -2.23 -12.89 36.17
CA PRO A 135 -1.98 -14.13 35.42
C PRO A 135 -0.50 -14.39 35.07
N GLY A 136 0.41 -13.49 35.44
CA GLY A 136 1.86 -13.68 35.33
C GLY A 136 2.59 -12.35 35.52
N ALA A 137 3.88 -12.35 35.21
CA ALA A 137 4.69 -11.13 35.17
C ALA A 137 4.45 -10.37 33.85
N PRO A 138 4.54 -9.03 33.85
CA PRO A 138 4.51 -8.24 32.62
C PRO A 138 5.67 -8.64 31.70
N THR A 139 5.39 -8.78 30.40
CA THR A 139 6.41 -9.15 29.39
C THR A 139 6.50 -8.08 28.32
N THR A 140 7.72 -7.73 27.92
CA THR A 140 7.97 -6.91 26.73
C THR A 140 8.21 -7.76 25.48
N GLU A 141 8.11 -9.08 25.59
CA GLU A 141 8.34 -10.02 24.51
C GLU A 141 7.02 -10.44 23.84
N ALA A 142 7.00 -10.40 22.51
CA ALA A 142 5.93 -10.97 21.69
C ALA A 142 6.50 -12.06 20.79
N ARG A 143 5.83 -13.20 20.70
CA ARG A 143 6.24 -14.29 19.80
C ARG A 143 5.33 -14.32 18.58
N VAL A 144 5.95 -14.26 17.40
CA VAL A 144 5.28 -14.31 16.11
C VAL A 144 5.56 -15.66 15.48
N GLN A 145 4.57 -16.54 15.52
CA GLN A 145 4.63 -17.85 14.88
C GLN A 145 4.14 -17.71 13.44
N VAL A 146 4.93 -18.16 12.47
CA VAL A 146 4.59 -18.10 11.05
C VAL A 146 4.69 -19.46 10.39
N TRP A 147 3.80 -19.74 9.44
CA TRP A 147 3.85 -20.96 8.63
C TRP A 147 3.39 -20.67 7.19
N ALA A 148 3.69 -21.61 6.30
CA ALA A 148 3.38 -21.47 4.88
C ALA A 148 1.87 -21.26 4.68
N GLY A 149 1.54 -20.29 3.83
CA GLY A 149 0.18 -20.00 3.40
C GLY A 149 0.09 -20.21 1.89
N ARG A 150 -0.11 -19.11 1.16
CA ARG A 150 0.00 -19.11 -0.32
C ARG A 150 1.46 -19.10 -0.82
N SER A 151 2.40 -18.76 0.05
CA SER A 151 3.83 -18.70 -0.25
C SER A 151 4.65 -19.48 0.79
N ALA A 152 5.82 -19.95 0.38
CA ALA A 152 6.82 -20.49 1.29
C ALA A 152 7.33 -19.39 2.24
N VAL A 153 7.70 -19.78 3.46
CA VAL A 153 8.18 -18.84 4.47
C VAL A 153 9.64 -18.48 4.19
N ASN A 154 9.90 -17.22 3.80
CA ASN A 154 11.24 -16.64 3.82
C ASN A 154 11.46 -15.92 5.15
N ARG A 155 12.34 -16.47 6.00
CA ARG A 155 12.57 -15.95 7.36
C ARG A 155 13.05 -14.51 7.38
N ASP A 156 13.93 -14.12 6.47
CA ASP A 156 14.54 -12.78 6.47
C ASP A 156 13.51 -11.72 6.11
N GLN A 157 12.66 -11.99 5.12
CA GLN A 157 11.55 -11.11 4.74
C GLN A 157 10.51 -10.99 5.86
N VAL A 158 10.20 -12.10 6.55
CA VAL A 158 9.29 -12.07 7.70
C VAL A 158 9.87 -11.22 8.84
N VAL A 159 11.15 -11.43 9.20
CA VAL A 159 11.81 -10.66 10.25
C VAL A 159 11.84 -9.17 9.91
N ALA A 160 12.19 -8.82 8.66
CA ALA A 160 12.17 -7.43 8.21
C ALA A 160 10.79 -6.79 8.34
N LEU A 161 9.74 -7.50 7.91
CA LEU A 161 8.37 -7.00 8.00
C LEU A 161 7.91 -6.85 9.46
N VAL A 162 8.18 -7.85 10.30
CA VAL A 162 7.87 -7.80 11.74
C VAL A 162 8.57 -6.60 12.38
N ASN A 163 9.85 -6.38 12.11
CA ASN A 163 10.61 -5.26 12.68
C ASN A 163 10.06 -3.89 12.25
N SER A 164 9.58 -3.74 11.00
CA SER A 164 8.97 -2.49 10.54
C SER A 164 7.63 -2.15 11.22
N ALA A 165 6.95 -3.17 11.74
CA ALA A 165 5.61 -3.06 12.34
C ALA A 165 5.60 -3.16 13.88
N CYS A 166 6.65 -3.73 14.48
CA CYS A 166 6.77 -3.93 15.92
C CYS A 166 6.89 -2.57 16.64
N PRO A 167 6.10 -2.30 17.69
CA PRO A 167 6.27 -1.12 18.53
C PRO A 167 7.66 -1.09 19.18
N VAL A 168 8.22 0.11 19.36
CA VAL A 168 9.59 0.30 19.90
C VAL A 168 9.82 -0.27 21.31
N HIS A 169 8.77 -0.50 22.08
CA HIS A 169 8.84 -1.02 23.45
C HIS A 169 8.69 -2.55 23.52
N LEU A 170 8.47 -3.22 22.39
CA LEU A 170 8.32 -4.67 22.31
C LEU A 170 9.52 -5.32 21.61
N THR A 171 9.91 -6.47 22.12
CA THR A 171 10.85 -7.38 21.45
C THR A 171 10.06 -8.49 20.77
N CYS A 172 9.92 -8.39 19.45
CA CYS A 172 9.22 -9.38 18.65
C CYS A 172 10.20 -10.50 18.22
N THR A 173 9.92 -11.75 18.59
CA THR A 173 10.68 -12.94 18.16
C THR A 173 9.91 -13.72 17.11
N VAL A 174 10.58 -14.17 16.04
CA VAL A 174 9.96 -14.90 14.93
C VAL A 174 10.28 -16.39 15.03
N GLU A 175 9.25 -17.22 15.06
CA GLU A 175 9.32 -18.68 15.05
C GLU A 175 8.67 -19.23 13.77
N VAL A 176 9.45 -19.94 12.95
CA VAL A 176 8.95 -20.57 11.72
C VAL A 176 8.48 -21.98 12.03
N MET A 177 7.21 -22.27 11.75
CA MET A 177 6.57 -23.54 12.02
C MET A 177 6.40 -24.36 10.73
N SER A 178 6.39 -25.68 10.86
CA SER A 178 6.14 -26.62 9.76
C SER A 178 4.68 -26.65 9.29
N GLY A 179 3.76 -26.09 10.08
CA GLY A 179 2.32 -26.09 9.81
C GLY A 179 1.55 -25.31 10.87
N PRO A 180 0.21 -25.22 10.76
CA PRO A 180 -0.62 -24.49 11.72
C PRO A 180 -0.46 -25.09 13.13
N PRO A 181 -0.38 -24.27 14.18
CA PRO A 181 -0.28 -24.77 15.55
C PRO A 181 -1.52 -25.60 15.89
N GLN A 182 -1.31 -26.81 16.43
CA GLN A 182 -2.40 -27.63 16.95
C GLN A 182 -3.04 -26.87 18.12
N GLN A 183 -4.35 -26.59 18.05
CA GLN A 183 -5.07 -26.07 19.20
C GLN A 183 -5.06 -27.17 20.27
N GLU A 184 -4.29 -26.98 21.35
CA GLU A 184 -4.54 -27.73 22.58
C GLU A 184 -5.99 -27.47 23.01
N ARG A 185 -6.87 -28.43 22.72
CA ARG A 185 -8.20 -28.49 23.31
C ARG A 185 -8.01 -28.58 24.82
N ARG A 186 -8.03 -27.44 25.52
CA ARG A 186 -8.23 -27.42 26.97
C ARG A 186 -9.58 -28.10 27.23
N ARG A 187 -9.54 -29.37 27.61
CA ARG A 187 -10.68 -30.06 28.23
C ARG A 187 -10.98 -29.31 29.52
N SER A 188 -12.10 -28.59 29.53
CA SER A 188 -12.80 -28.16 30.74
C SER A 188 -13.59 -29.33 31.30
#